data_AF-A0A813LKJ7-F1
#
_entry.id   AF-A0A813LKJ7-F1
#
_cell.length_a   1.000
_cell.length_b   1.000
_cell.length_c   1.000
_cell.angle_alpha   90.00
_cell.angle_beta   90.00
_cell.angle_gamma   90.00
#
_symmetry.space_group_name_H-M   'P 1'
#
loop_
_entity.id
_entity.type
_entity.pdbx_description
1 polymer ?
#
loop_
_entity_poly.entity_id
_entity_poly.type
_entity_poly.pdbx_seq_one_letter_code
_entity_poly.pdbx_strand_id
1 'polypeptide(L)'
;VIVARHSLKNPYGEQADSVLEPGLIDLPLSAFTSRELPAFQVPPGQLTENGAQLMRLLGAYQRAHYGSLMQGLSCEEGYAFFADPREPRDVDSAKAFAEGLLLGSPCPAAGVVVNAGADSRRLIRLFRDQPDALDAKTGCGVPGAEALAALLRLGDSEGAAERLRVYKRQLSLIQDLTSCCSQDACKGGQGGLCTIFSLPTALASNVTWRALGGPLGVASAFAEIFAMQYCEGLEAGWGRLREEDMAELLSLLEP
;
A
#
# COMPACT_ATOMS: atom_id res chain seq x y z
N VAL A 1 7.03 -11.00 -18.78
CA VAL A 1 6.15 -9.95 -18.22
C VAL A 1 6.56 -9.72 -16.78
N ILE A 2 6.73 -8.46 -16.37
CA ILE A 2 7.04 -8.09 -14.98
C ILE A 2 5.83 -7.31 -14.47
N VAL A 3 5.27 -7.74 -13.34
CA VAL A 3 4.25 -6.99 -12.60
C VAL A 3 4.93 -6.48 -11.33
N ALA A 4 4.95 -5.18 -11.15
CA ALA A 4 5.60 -4.53 -10.02
C ALA A 4 4.65 -3.52 -9.38
N ARG A 5 4.72 -3.41 -8.06
CA ARG A 5 4.13 -2.27 -7.33
C ARG A 5 4.90 -1.00 -7.69
N HIS A 6 4.26 0.15 -7.60
CA HIS A 6 4.99 1.41 -7.52
C HIS A 6 5.98 1.40 -6.36
N SER A 7 7.02 2.22 -6.45
CA SER A 7 8.02 2.33 -5.38
C SER A 7 7.55 3.26 -4.27
N LEU A 8 8.50 3.60 -3.41
CA LEU A 8 8.38 4.46 -2.25
C LEU A 8 7.73 5.81 -2.60
N LYS A 9 6.64 6.10 -1.92
CA LYS A 9 5.84 7.31 -2.07
C LYS A 9 5.68 8.00 -0.72
N ASN A 10 5.27 9.26 -0.72
CA ASN A 10 4.70 9.86 0.48
C ASN A 10 3.39 9.11 0.84
N PRO A 11 3.32 8.42 1.99
CA PRO A 11 2.18 7.59 2.35
C PRO A 11 1.02 8.37 2.97
N TYR A 12 1.20 9.65 3.30
CA TYR A 12 0.19 10.46 3.98
C TYR A 12 -0.93 10.89 3.04
N GLY A 13 -2.02 11.37 3.61
CA GLY A 13 -3.06 12.08 2.86
C GLY A 13 -2.71 13.55 2.63
N GLU A 14 -3.50 14.20 1.77
CA GLU A 14 -3.30 15.61 1.38
C GLU A 14 -3.34 16.59 2.57
N GLN A 15 -4.00 16.19 3.65
CA GLN A 15 -4.13 16.94 4.90
C GLN A 15 -3.39 16.19 6.02
N ALA A 16 -2.76 16.94 6.92
CA ALA A 16 -1.98 16.38 8.02
C ALA A 16 -2.79 15.43 8.93
N ASP A 17 -4.11 15.61 8.99
CA ASP A 17 -5.03 14.80 9.78
C ASP A 17 -6.02 14.00 8.91
N SER A 18 -5.57 13.59 7.72
CA SER A 18 -6.36 12.77 6.81
C SER A 18 -6.83 11.46 7.46
N VAL A 19 -7.94 10.93 6.95
CA VAL A 19 -8.46 9.62 7.37
C VAL A 19 -7.42 8.53 7.13
N LEU A 20 -7.14 7.73 8.16
CA LEU A 20 -6.16 6.64 8.08
C LEU A 20 -6.70 5.45 7.26
N GLU A 21 -7.99 5.15 7.38
CA GLU A 21 -8.65 4.01 6.74
C GLU A 21 -9.92 4.41 5.97
N PRO A 22 -9.81 5.16 4.85
CA PRO A 22 -10.97 5.70 4.14
C PRO A 22 -11.94 4.60 3.68
N GLY A 23 -13.22 4.74 4.06
CA GLY A 23 -14.28 3.79 3.72
C GLY A 23 -14.37 2.56 4.64
N LEU A 24 -13.49 2.45 5.65
CA LEU A 24 -13.54 1.42 6.70
C LEU A 24 -13.74 2.06 8.07
N ILE A 25 -12.78 2.86 8.49
CA ILE A 25 -12.82 3.65 9.72
C ILE A 25 -12.47 5.09 9.34
N ASP A 26 -13.53 5.88 9.14
CA ASP A 26 -13.43 7.29 8.74
C ASP A 26 -13.07 8.20 9.92
N LEU A 27 -11.97 7.89 10.58
CA LEU A 27 -11.39 8.67 11.66
C LEU A 27 -10.06 9.30 11.22
N PRO A 28 -9.81 10.54 11.66
CA PRO A 28 -8.54 11.20 11.38
C PRO A 28 -7.38 10.47 12.06
N LEU A 29 -6.16 10.63 11.51
CA LEU A 29 -4.94 10.08 12.11
C LEU A 29 -4.78 10.43 13.60
N SER A 30 -5.18 11.65 13.99
CA SER A 30 -5.14 12.16 15.36
C SER A 30 -5.98 11.34 16.35
N ALA A 31 -6.93 10.54 15.85
CA ALA A 31 -7.69 9.60 16.67
C ALA A 31 -6.82 8.42 17.15
N PHE A 32 -5.72 8.13 16.46
CA PHE A 32 -4.87 6.96 16.71
C PHE A 32 -3.50 7.32 17.27
N THR A 33 -3.00 8.54 17.04
CA THR A 33 -1.74 9.03 17.60
C THR A 33 -1.75 10.55 17.72
N SER A 34 -1.20 11.07 18.81
CA SER A 34 -0.97 12.52 18.98
C SER A 34 0.42 12.96 18.52
N ARG A 35 1.26 12.02 18.10
CA ARG A 35 2.64 12.29 17.67
C ARG A 35 2.65 12.81 16.24
N GLU A 36 3.41 13.87 16.01
CA GLU A 36 3.64 14.40 14.67
C GLU A 36 4.44 13.42 13.81
N LEU A 37 4.02 13.20 12.57
CA LEU A 37 4.69 12.29 11.65
C LEU A 37 5.87 12.99 10.94
N PRO A 38 7.00 12.29 10.70
CA PRO A 38 8.11 12.83 9.93
C PRO A 38 7.68 13.31 8.53
N ALA A 39 8.16 14.46 8.06
CA ALA A 39 7.76 14.99 6.76
C ALA A 39 8.52 14.33 5.59
N PHE A 40 7.80 13.93 4.54
CA PHE A 40 8.37 13.59 3.24
C PHE A 40 8.58 14.86 2.41
N GLN A 41 9.60 14.85 1.55
CA GLN A 41 9.97 16.01 0.72
C GLN A 41 9.12 16.19 -0.55
N VAL A 42 8.16 15.30 -0.78
CA VAL A 42 7.24 15.33 -1.92
C VAL A 42 5.79 15.37 -1.44
N PRO A 43 4.85 15.88 -2.24
CA PRO A 43 3.43 15.86 -1.89
C PRO A 43 2.90 14.45 -1.61
N PRO A 44 1.84 14.34 -0.77
CA PRO A 44 1.08 13.12 -0.54
C PRO A 44 0.80 12.30 -1.81
N GLY A 45 1.03 10.99 -1.75
CA GLY A 45 0.79 10.06 -2.84
C GLY A 45 1.78 10.11 -4.01
N GLN A 46 2.72 11.06 -4.04
CA GLN A 46 3.76 11.15 -5.07
C GLN A 46 4.96 10.27 -4.76
N LEU A 47 5.63 9.81 -5.83
CA LEU A 47 6.88 9.07 -5.77
C LEU A 47 7.99 9.95 -5.19
N THR A 48 8.81 9.40 -4.29
CA THR A 48 9.99 10.13 -3.77
C THR A 48 11.17 9.99 -4.74
N GLU A 49 12.18 10.86 -4.63
CA GLU A 49 13.41 10.72 -5.43
C GLU A 49 14.11 9.40 -5.14
N ASN A 50 14.15 9.00 -3.86
CA ASN A 50 14.69 7.70 -3.48
C ASN A 50 13.85 6.55 -4.06
N GLY A 51 12.52 6.67 -4.08
CA GLY A 51 11.63 5.72 -4.74
C GLY A 51 11.93 5.55 -6.23
N ALA A 52 12.16 6.65 -6.96
CA ALA A 52 12.59 6.61 -8.35
C ALA A 52 13.96 5.92 -8.49
N GLN A 53 14.92 6.25 -7.62
CA GLN A 53 16.23 5.61 -7.63
C GLN A 53 16.16 4.10 -7.41
N LEU A 54 15.33 3.63 -6.48
CA LEU A 54 15.11 2.20 -6.24
C LEU A 54 14.53 1.49 -7.47
N MET A 55 13.62 2.14 -8.22
CA MET A 55 13.11 1.56 -9.47
C MET A 55 14.16 1.51 -10.57
N ARG A 56 15.04 2.52 -10.68
CA ARG A 56 16.18 2.48 -11.61
C ARG A 56 17.11 1.31 -11.27
N LEU A 57 17.41 1.10 -9.99
CA LEU A 57 18.22 -0.03 -9.55
C LEU A 57 17.55 -1.38 -9.86
N LEU A 58 16.24 -1.49 -9.64
CA LEU A 58 15.48 -2.67 -10.01
C LEU A 58 15.53 -2.92 -11.52
N GLY A 59 15.35 -1.89 -12.35
CA GLY A 59 15.49 -1.99 -13.81
C GLY A 59 16.88 -2.45 -14.24
N ALA A 60 17.92 -1.86 -13.68
CA ALA A 60 19.31 -2.23 -13.96
C ALA A 60 19.61 -3.69 -13.56
N TYR A 61 19.09 -4.14 -12.42
CA TYR A 61 19.18 -5.54 -12.02
C TYR A 61 18.50 -6.46 -13.04
N GLN A 62 17.28 -6.13 -13.48
CA GLN A 62 16.55 -6.92 -14.46
C GLN A 62 17.30 -7.01 -15.79
N ARG A 63 17.94 -5.91 -16.23
CA ARG A 63 18.80 -5.88 -17.41
C ARG A 63 20.01 -6.78 -17.27
N ALA A 64 20.70 -6.72 -16.13
CA ALA A 64 21.87 -7.56 -15.87
C ALA A 64 21.49 -9.05 -15.81
N HIS A 65 20.37 -9.36 -15.16
CA HIS A 65 19.92 -10.74 -14.94
C HIS A 65 19.34 -11.39 -16.21
N TYR A 66 18.54 -10.64 -16.99
CA TYR A 66 17.87 -11.14 -18.19
C TYR A 66 18.46 -10.61 -19.51
N GLY A 67 19.66 -10.04 -19.48
CA GLY A 67 20.27 -9.35 -20.62
C GLY A 67 20.37 -10.21 -21.88
N SER A 68 20.59 -11.53 -21.74
CA SER A 68 20.62 -12.47 -22.87
C SER A 68 19.27 -12.59 -23.59
N LEU A 69 18.15 -12.56 -22.86
CA LEU A 69 16.80 -12.58 -23.43
C LEU A 69 16.45 -11.26 -24.14
N MET A 70 17.17 -10.20 -23.80
CA MET A 70 16.97 -8.86 -24.36
C MET A 70 17.88 -8.56 -25.55
N GLN A 71 18.76 -9.49 -25.93
CA GLN A 71 19.64 -9.31 -27.08
C GLN A 71 18.83 -9.31 -28.37
N GLY A 72 19.08 -8.33 -29.24
CA GLY A 72 18.40 -8.20 -30.52
C GLY A 72 16.98 -7.62 -30.46
N LEU A 73 16.46 -7.31 -29.27
CA LEU A 73 15.19 -6.61 -29.13
C LEU A 73 15.31 -5.18 -29.68
N SER A 74 14.38 -4.81 -30.57
CA SER A 74 14.23 -3.43 -31.02
C SER A 74 13.68 -2.56 -29.89
N CYS A 75 13.99 -1.28 -29.92
CA CYS A 75 13.54 -0.35 -28.88
C CYS A 75 12.03 -0.10 -28.93
N GLU A 76 11.43 -0.19 -30.12
CA GLU A 76 10.03 0.13 -30.38
C GLU A 76 9.10 -1.05 -30.09
N GLU A 77 9.53 -2.28 -30.39
CA GLU A 77 8.68 -3.47 -30.28
C GLU A 77 9.12 -4.43 -29.17
N GLY A 78 10.37 -4.32 -28.71
CA GLY A 78 10.94 -5.20 -27.70
C GLY A 78 10.55 -4.88 -26.26
N TYR A 79 10.08 -3.66 -26.00
CA TYR A 79 9.76 -3.19 -24.66
C TYR A 79 8.43 -2.43 -24.66
N ALA A 80 7.57 -2.75 -23.69
CA ALA A 80 6.34 -2.03 -23.45
C ALA A 80 6.15 -1.83 -21.94
N PHE A 81 5.83 -0.60 -21.55
CA PHE A 81 5.66 -0.20 -20.16
C PHE A 81 4.25 0.31 -19.96
N PHE A 82 3.53 -0.30 -19.02
CA PHE A 82 2.15 0.04 -18.69
C PHE A 82 2.02 0.30 -17.19
N ALA A 83 1.21 1.29 -16.85
CA ALA A 83 0.91 1.70 -15.48
C ALA A 83 -0.53 2.24 -15.40
N ASP A 84 -1.10 2.33 -14.20
CA ASP A 84 -2.39 3.01 -14.03
C ASP A 84 -2.24 4.48 -14.41
N PRO A 85 -2.95 4.97 -15.46
CA PRO A 85 -2.82 6.36 -15.89
C PRO A 85 -3.42 7.36 -14.88
N ARG A 86 -4.16 6.89 -13.86
CA ARG A 86 -4.76 7.75 -12.82
C ARG A 86 -3.80 8.04 -11.67
N GLU A 87 -2.75 7.24 -11.51
CA GLU A 87 -1.85 7.28 -10.37
C GLU A 87 -0.46 7.74 -10.82
N PRO A 88 -0.07 9.01 -10.61
CA PRO A 88 1.21 9.54 -11.10
C PRO A 88 2.43 8.72 -10.64
N ARG A 89 2.40 8.22 -9.40
CA ARG A 89 3.46 7.38 -8.83
C ARG A 89 3.68 6.07 -9.60
N ASP A 90 2.64 5.51 -10.22
CA ASP A 90 2.74 4.26 -10.98
C ASP A 90 3.43 4.54 -12.32
N VAL A 91 2.99 5.62 -12.98
CA VAL A 91 3.59 6.10 -14.23
C VAL A 91 5.06 6.47 -14.02
N ASP A 92 5.38 7.21 -12.96
CA ASP A 92 6.75 7.64 -12.68
C ASP A 92 7.64 6.48 -12.22
N SER A 93 7.10 5.50 -11.48
CA SER A 93 7.82 4.26 -11.17
C SER A 93 8.15 3.46 -12.43
N ALA A 94 7.21 3.36 -13.38
CA ALA A 94 7.43 2.68 -14.64
C ALA A 94 8.48 3.38 -15.51
N LYS A 95 8.49 4.72 -15.55
CA LYS A 95 9.56 5.49 -16.22
C LYS A 95 10.92 5.22 -15.59
N ALA A 96 11.03 5.34 -14.28
CA ALA A 96 12.29 5.11 -13.56
C ALA A 96 12.80 3.66 -13.73
N PHE A 97 11.90 2.69 -13.72
CA PHE A 97 12.24 1.30 -14.05
C PHE A 97 12.78 1.16 -15.48
N ALA A 98 12.11 1.77 -16.45
CA ALA A 98 12.54 1.74 -17.85
C ALA A 98 13.92 2.39 -18.03
N GLU A 99 14.18 3.51 -17.37
CA GLU A 99 15.50 4.17 -17.37
C GLU A 99 16.60 3.22 -16.93
N GLY A 100 16.38 2.48 -15.84
CA GLY A 100 17.32 1.48 -15.34
C GLY A 100 17.47 0.28 -16.26
N LEU A 101 16.35 -0.24 -16.79
CA LEU A 101 16.32 -1.42 -17.66
C LEU A 101 17.04 -1.18 -18.99
N LEU A 102 16.93 0.04 -19.54
CA LEU A 102 17.50 0.41 -20.82
C LEU A 102 18.90 1.02 -20.68
N LEU A 103 19.42 1.18 -19.46
CA LEU A 103 20.75 1.72 -19.22
C LEU A 103 21.82 0.89 -19.93
N GLY A 104 22.67 1.56 -20.71
CA GLY A 104 23.73 0.93 -21.51
C GLY A 104 23.22 0.11 -22.70
N SER A 105 21.91 0.13 -23.00
CA SER A 105 21.37 -0.41 -24.25
C SER A 105 21.44 0.63 -25.38
N PRO A 106 21.31 0.22 -26.65
CA PRO A 106 21.13 1.16 -27.77
C PRO A 106 19.81 1.96 -27.70
N CYS A 107 18.89 1.58 -26.82
CA CYS A 107 17.59 2.21 -26.70
C CYS A 107 17.64 3.48 -25.83
N PRO A 108 16.91 4.53 -26.20
CA PRO A 108 16.87 5.75 -25.40
C PRO A 108 16.18 5.45 -24.06
N ALA A 109 16.95 5.54 -22.97
CA ALA A 109 16.42 5.46 -21.61
C ALA A 109 15.60 6.71 -21.25
N ALA A 110 16.06 7.89 -21.70
CA ALA A 110 15.35 9.14 -21.51
C ALA A 110 14.15 9.24 -22.48
N GLY A 111 13.00 9.68 -21.97
CA GLY A 111 11.82 9.92 -22.77
C GLY A 111 11.00 8.68 -23.12
N VAL A 112 11.20 7.56 -22.42
CA VAL A 112 10.30 6.40 -22.51
C VAL A 112 8.85 6.83 -22.26
N VAL A 113 7.98 6.52 -23.21
CA VAL A 113 6.54 6.81 -23.11
C VAL A 113 5.85 5.63 -22.46
N VAL A 114 5.52 5.76 -21.18
CA VAL A 114 4.65 4.81 -20.47
C VAL A 114 3.23 4.91 -21.06
N ASN A 115 2.56 3.77 -21.20
CA ASN A 115 1.23 3.65 -21.80
C ASN A 115 1.17 4.00 -23.30
N ALA A 116 2.30 3.95 -24.02
CA ALA A 116 2.35 4.21 -25.45
C ALA A 116 1.38 3.32 -26.24
N GLY A 117 0.53 3.94 -27.06
CA GLY A 117 -0.44 3.24 -27.93
C GLY A 117 -1.57 2.51 -27.20
N ALA A 118 -1.65 2.60 -25.87
CA ALA A 118 -2.68 1.93 -25.10
C ALA A 118 -3.93 2.79 -24.95
N ASP A 119 -5.10 2.14 -24.96
CA ASP A 119 -6.36 2.78 -24.58
C ASP A 119 -6.39 2.97 -23.05
N SER A 120 -6.41 4.23 -22.59
CA SER A 120 -6.48 4.57 -21.18
C SER A 120 -7.67 3.93 -20.48
N ARG A 121 -8.83 3.76 -21.13
CA ARG A 121 -9.98 3.09 -20.51
C ARG A 121 -9.70 1.62 -20.24
N ARG A 122 -8.98 0.96 -21.13
CA ARG A 122 -8.56 -0.44 -20.96
C ARG A 122 -7.52 -0.56 -19.85
N LEU A 123 -6.56 0.35 -19.78
CA LEU A 123 -5.57 0.38 -18.71
C LEU A 123 -6.20 0.64 -17.34
N ILE A 124 -7.11 1.61 -17.25
CA ILE A 124 -7.89 1.87 -16.03
C ILE A 124 -8.63 0.60 -15.61
N ARG A 125 -9.23 -0.14 -16.55
CA ARG A 125 -9.87 -1.42 -16.24
C ARG A 125 -8.91 -2.53 -15.82
N LEU A 126 -7.67 -2.51 -16.29
CA LEU A 126 -6.65 -3.50 -15.94
C LEU A 126 -6.12 -3.27 -14.51
N PHE A 127 -5.92 -2.00 -14.14
CA PHE A 127 -5.37 -1.61 -12.85
C PHE A 127 -6.41 -1.19 -11.81
N ARG A 128 -7.71 -1.19 -12.17
CA ARG A 128 -8.77 -0.91 -11.21
C ARG A 128 -8.75 -1.94 -10.10
N ASP A 129 -9.22 -1.46 -8.98
CA ASP A 129 -9.23 -2.13 -7.72
C ASP A 129 -10.67 -2.53 -7.33
N GLN A 130 -11.69 -1.88 -7.91
CA GLN A 130 -13.11 -2.24 -7.79
C GLN A 130 -13.74 -2.66 -9.13
N PRO A 131 -14.73 -3.58 -9.12
CA PRO A 131 -15.53 -3.86 -10.31
C PRO A 131 -16.36 -2.63 -10.72
N ASP A 132 -16.63 -2.50 -12.02
CA ASP A 132 -17.48 -1.44 -12.56
C ASP A 132 -18.79 -1.98 -13.15
N ALA A 133 -19.60 -1.09 -13.71
CA ALA A 133 -20.92 -1.41 -14.26
C ALA A 133 -20.88 -2.49 -15.36
N LEU A 134 -19.77 -2.63 -16.09
CA LEU A 134 -19.64 -3.70 -17.10
C LEU A 134 -19.47 -5.06 -16.43
N ASP A 135 -18.69 -5.14 -15.35
CA ASP A 135 -18.49 -6.38 -14.61
C ASP A 135 -19.81 -6.84 -14.00
N ALA A 136 -20.54 -5.91 -13.37
CA ALA A 136 -21.88 -6.20 -12.83
C ALA A 136 -22.83 -6.74 -13.92
N LYS A 137 -22.77 -6.18 -15.14
CA LYS A 137 -23.60 -6.61 -16.26
C LYS A 137 -23.25 -8.03 -16.76
N THR A 138 -21.99 -8.46 -16.63
CA THR A 138 -21.55 -9.81 -17.00
C THR A 138 -21.65 -10.81 -15.84
N GLY A 139 -22.20 -10.41 -14.70
CA GLY A 139 -22.30 -11.25 -13.50
C GLY A 139 -21.00 -11.37 -12.71
N CYS A 140 -19.98 -10.56 -13.01
CA CYS A 140 -18.76 -10.44 -12.23
C CYS A 140 -18.96 -9.43 -11.09
N GLY A 141 -18.53 -9.77 -9.88
CA GLY A 141 -18.64 -8.88 -8.73
C GLY A 141 -17.87 -9.40 -7.52
N VAL A 142 -17.75 -8.57 -6.50
CA VAL A 142 -17.17 -8.95 -5.20
C VAL A 142 -18.26 -9.54 -4.29
N PRO A 143 -17.91 -10.46 -3.36
CA PRO A 143 -18.85 -10.94 -2.36
C PRO A 143 -19.42 -9.77 -1.54
N GLY A 144 -20.71 -9.82 -1.20
CA GLY A 144 -21.30 -8.87 -0.26
C GLY A 144 -20.69 -9.01 1.14
N ALA A 145 -20.89 -8.01 2.01
CA ALA A 145 -20.30 -7.97 3.34
C ALA A 145 -20.60 -9.22 4.19
N GLU A 146 -21.82 -9.79 4.11
CA GLU A 146 -22.17 -11.02 4.84
C GLU A 146 -21.38 -12.24 4.35
N ALA A 147 -21.27 -12.42 3.02
CA ALA A 147 -20.51 -13.51 2.42
C ALA A 147 -19.01 -13.36 2.73
N LEU A 148 -18.50 -12.13 2.71
CA LEU A 148 -17.13 -11.85 3.08
C LEU A 148 -16.88 -12.08 4.59
N ALA A 149 -17.82 -11.69 5.45
CA ALA A 149 -17.75 -11.96 6.88
C ALA A 149 -17.75 -13.45 7.19
N ALA A 150 -18.53 -14.24 6.44
CA ALA A 150 -18.54 -15.69 6.56
C ALA A 150 -17.21 -16.32 6.11
N LEU A 151 -16.68 -15.91 4.95
CA LEU A 151 -15.38 -16.35 4.44
C LEU A 151 -14.25 -16.02 5.42
N LEU A 152 -14.29 -14.83 6.01
CA LEU A 152 -13.31 -14.37 6.99
C LEU A 152 -13.65 -14.82 8.41
N ARG A 153 -14.72 -15.57 8.66
CA ARG A 153 -15.13 -16.01 10.01
C ARG A 153 -15.17 -14.84 11.01
N LEU A 154 -15.75 -13.70 10.63
CA LEU A 154 -15.86 -12.49 11.45
C LEU A 154 -17.03 -12.54 12.45
N GLY A 155 -18.05 -13.37 12.19
CA GLY A 155 -19.17 -13.62 13.12
C GLY A 155 -18.88 -14.66 14.20
N ASP A 156 -17.70 -15.28 14.19
CA ASP A 156 -17.24 -16.27 15.15
C ASP A 156 -16.33 -15.57 16.17
N SER A 157 -16.80 -15.43 17.41
CA SER A 157 -16.04 -14.75 18.47
C SER A 157 -14.71 -15.43 18.76
N GLU A 158 -14.62 -16.75 18.59
CA GLU A 158 -13.35 -17.47 18.72
C GLU A 158 -12.41 -17.13 17.57
N GLY A 159 -12.93 -17.07 16.33
CA GLY A 159 -12.15 -16.69 15.15
C GLY A 159 -11.61 -15.25 15.21
N ALA A 160 -12.40 -14.32 15.73
CA ALA A 160 -11.96 -12.94 15.94
C ALA A 160 -10.89 -12.83 17.03
N ALA A 161 -11.07 -13.51 18.17
CA ALA A 161 -10.08 -13.53 19.25
C ALA A 161 -8.77 -14.21 18.81
N GLU A 162 -8.86 -15.28 18.04
CA GLU A 162 -7.69 -16.00 17.53
C GLU A 162 -6.83 -15.14 16.61
N ARG A 163 -7.43 -14.36 15.70
CA ARG A 163 -6.67 -13.42 14.86
C ARG A 163 -5.90 -12.38 15.68
N LEU A 164 -6.55 -11.78 16.68
CA LEU A 164 -5.89 -10.82 17.56
C LEU A 164 -4.78 -11.49 18.39
N ARG A 165 -4.93 -12.77 18.72
CA ARG A 165 -3.91 -13.57 19.40
C ARG A 165 -2.70 -13.82 18.51
N VAL A 166 -2.90 -14.17 17.25
CA VAL A 166 -1.83 -14.39 16.26
C VAL A 166 -0.98 -13.13 16.09
N TYR A 167 -1.61 -11.97 15.93
CA TYR A 167 -0.93 -10.69 15.73
C TYR A 167 -0.68 -9.89 17.01
N LYS A 168 -0.78 -10.52 18.19
CA LYS A 168 -0.72 -9.81 19.47
C LYS A 168 0.56 -8.99 19.61
N ARG A 169 1.71 -9.54 19.18
CA ARG A 169 3.01 -8.87 19.27
C ARG A 169 3.05 -7.59 18.42
N GLN A 170 2.62 -7.71 17.17
CA GLN A 170 2.56 -6.62 16.20
C GLN A 170 1.61 -5.52 16.68
N LEU A 171 0.42 -5.90 17.16
CA LEU A 171 -0.57 -4.98 17.70
C LEU A 171 -0.03 -4.25 18.93
N SER A 172 0.62 -4.95 19.86
CA SER A 172 1.28 -4.33 21.02
C SER A 172 2.39 -3.36 20.61
N LEU A 173 3.18 -3.70 19.58
CA LEU A 173 4.23 -2.81 19.08
C LEU A 173 3.63 -1.52 18.50
N ILE A 174 2.58 -1.61 17.66
CA ILE A 174 1.90 -0.42 17.14
C ILE A 174 1.28 0.39 18.29
N GLN A 175 0.60 -0.26 19.22
CA GLN A 175 0.03 0.36 20.43
C GLN A 175 1.08 1.19 21.18
N ASP A 176 2.27 0.64 21.41
CA ASP A 176 3.34 1.31 22.16
C ASP A 176 3.99 2.46 21.39
N LEU A 177 4.13 2.31 20.06
CA LEU A 177 4.68 3.35 19.19
C LEU A 177 3.73 4.54 19.10
N THR A 178 2.48 4.28 18.72
CA THR A 178 1.45 5.29 18.47
C THR A 178 0.84 5.86 19.73
N SER A 179 0.96 5.15 20.87
CA SER A 179 0.23 5.48 22.10
C SER A 179 -1.28 5.53 21.87
N CYS A 180 -1.78 4.66 20.97
CA CYS A 180 -3.20 4.57 20.61
C CYS A 180 -4.09 4.28 21.84
N CYS A 181 -5.34 4.73 21.91
CA CYS A 181 -6.08 5.56 20.96
C CYS A 181 -6.87 6.63 21.73
N SER A 182 -7.39 7.64 21.01
CA SER A 182 -8.37 8.55 21.59
C SER A 182 -9.67 7.81 21.90
N GLN A 183 -10.42 8.28 22.90
CA GLN A 183 -11.69 7.63 23.30
C GLN A 183 -12.71 7.58 22.15
N ASP A 184 -12.65 8.54 21.22
CA ASP A 184 -13.53 8.56 20.05
C ASP A 184 -13.26 7.38 19.12
N ALA A 185 -12.01 6.90 19.02
CA ALA A 185 -11.64 5.76 18.18
C ALA A 185 -12.24 4.43 18.66
N CYS A 186 -12.52 4.30 19.96
CA CYS A 186 -13.11 3.10 20.53
C CYS A 186 -14.64 3.14 20.64
N LYS A 187 -15.31 4.17 20.10
CA LYS A 187 -16.79 4.21 20.06
C LYS A 187 -17.32 3.01 19.28
N GLY A 188 -18.19 2.21 19.92
CA GLY A 188 -18.70 0.97 19.34
C GLY A 188 -17.79 -0.26 19.54
N GLY A 189 -16.63 -0.09 20.19
CA GLY A 189 -15.76 -1.17 20.63
C GLY A 189 -16.21 -1.83 21.94
N GLN A 190 -15.42 -2.79 22.42
CA GLN A 190 -15.65 -3.38 23.75
C GLN A 190 -15.25 -2.35 24.82
N GLY A 191 -16.18 -2.02 25.73
CA GLY A 191 -15.96 -1.00 26.77
C GLY A 191 -14.72 -1.29 27.63
N GLY A 192 -14.10 -0.24 28.17
CA GLY A 192 -12.87 -0.35 28.96
C GLY A 192 -11.84 0.71 28.57
N LEU A 193 -10.56 0.42 28.81
CA LEU A 193 -9.47 1.28 28.32
C LEU A 193 -9.43 1.23 26.80
N CYS A 194 -9.35 2.41 26.17
CA CYS A 194 -9.26 2.52 24.73
C CYS A 194 -7.83 2.20 24.28
N THR A 195 -7.69 1.04 23.67
CA THR A 195 -6.43 0.52 23.12
C THR A 195 -6.67 0.07 21.68
N ILE A 196 -5.60 -0.21 20.93
CA ILE A 196 -5.72 -0.75 19.58
C ILE A 196 -6.55 -2.04 19.55
N PHE A 197 -6.51 -2.85 20.60
CA PHE A 197 -7.29 -4.09 20.73
C PHE A 197 -8.78 -3.85 20.97
N SER A 198 -9.13 -2.65 21.44
CA SER A 198 -10.51 -2.25 21.75
C SER A 198 -11.21 -1.60 20.55
N LEU A 199 -10.51 -1.36 19.45
CA LEU A 199 -11.07 -0.75 18.25
C LEU A 199 -12.20 -1.63 17.67
N PRO A 200 -13.31 -1.03 17.20
CA PRO A 200 -14.37 -1.78 16.56
C PRO A 200 -13.86 -2.41 15.26
N THR A 201 -14.19 -3.69 15.05
CA THR A 201 -13.94 -4.36 13.78
C THR A 201 -14.88 -3.79 12.71
N ALA A 202 -14.31 -3.34 11.59
CA ALA A 202 -15.06 -2.88 10.43
C ALA A 202 -14.81 -3.81 9.24
N LEU A 203 -15.82 -4.00 8.40
CA LEU A 203 -15.71 -4.79 7.17
C LEU A 203 -16.34 -4.01 6.02
N ALA A 204 -15.58 -3.81 4.95
CA ALA A 204 -16.07 -3.21 3.71
C ALA A 204 -15.66 -4.06 2.52
N SER A 205 -16.65 -4.56 1.77
CA SER A 205 -16.41 -5.40 0.59
C SER A 205 -15.97 -4.60 -0.64
N ASN A 206 -16.11 -3.28 -0.60
CA ASN A 206 -15.79 -2.35 -1.68
C ASN A 206 -14.52 -1.53 -1.42
N VAL A 207 -13.71 -1.92 -0.43
CA VAL A 207 -12.42 -1.30 -0.13
C VAL A 207 -11.32 -2.26 -0.54
N THR A 208 -10.36 -1.74 -1.29
CA THR A 208 -9.46 -2.53 -2.16
C THR A 208 -8.10 -2.75 -1.59
N TRP A 209 -7.63 -1.78 -0.82
CA TRP A 209 -6.37 -1.85 -0.11
C TRP A 209 -6.51 -2.67 1.18
N ARG A 210 -7.73 -2.78 1.73
CA ARG A 210 -8.07 -3.69 2.84
C ARG A 210 -9.57 -3.83 2.98
N ALA A 211 -10.07 -5.05 3.22
CA ALA A 211 -11.48 -5.26 3.53
C ALA A 211 -11.78 -5.19 5.04
N LEU A 212 -10.77 -5.37 5.88
CA LEU A 212 -10.89 -5.45 7.34
C LEU A 212 -10.26 -4.23 8.02
N GLY A 213 -11.09 -3.41 8.66
CA GLY A 213 -10.66 -2.31 9.53
C GLY A 213 -10.56 -2.74 11.01
N GLY A 214 -10.23 -1.80 11.88
CA GLY A 214 -10.17 -2.01 13.33
C GLY A 214 -8.73 -2.28 13.78
N PRO A 215 -8.48 -3.20 14.73
CA PRO A 215 -7.15 -3.41 15.27
C PRO A 215 -6.10 -3.74 14.20
N LEU A 216 -6.40 -4.70 13.33
CA LEU A 216 -5.48 -5.12 12.25
C LEU A 216 -5.39 -4.08 11.13
N GLY A 217 -6.51 -3.43 10.81
CA GLY A 217 -6.56 -2.38 9.80
C GLY A 217 -5.66 -1.20 10.16
N VAL A 218 -5.89 -0.61 11.34
CA VAL A 218 -5.07 0.48 11.87
C VAL A 218 -3.62 0.07 12.01
N ALA A 219 -3.34 -1.11 12.58
CA ALA A 219 -1.97 -1.58 12.77
C ALA A 219 -1.22 -1.74 11.45
N SER A 220 -1.87 -2.31 10.45
CA SER A 220 -1.26 -2.52 9.14
C SER A 220 -1.09 -1.20 8.36
N ALA A 221 -2.00 -0.23 8.53
CA ALA A 221 -1.82 1.11 7.97
C ALA A 221 -0.57 1.81 8.57
N PHE A 222 -0.36 1.72 9.89
CA PHE A 222 0.86 2.24 10.51
C PHE A 222 2.11 1.45 10.12
N ALA A 223 2.02 0.12 10.00
CA ALA A 223 3.13 -0.70 9.54
C ALA A 223 3.61 -0.25 8.14
N GLU A 224 2.68 0.00 7.21
CA GLU A 224 3.00 0.52 5.88
C GLU A 224 3.64 1.91 5.95
N ILE A 225 3.08 2.81 6.76
CA ILE A 225 3.65 4.15 6.97
C ILE A 225 5.09 4.06 7.50
N PHE A 226 5.35 3.21 8.49
CA PHE A 226 6.66 3.04 9.08
C PHE A 226 7.65 2.37 8.12
N ALA A 227 7.20 1.40 7.33
CA ALA A 227 8.02 0.80 6.27
C ALA A 227 8.43 1.85 5.23
N MET A 228 7.51 2.71 4.80
CA MET A 228 7.81 3.80 3.87
C MET A 228 8.79 4.81 4.49
N GLN A 229 8.61 5.20 5.76
CA GLN A 229 9.56 6.07 6.46
C GLN A 229 10.96 5.44 6.53
N TYR A 230 11.04 4.16 6.88
CA TYR A 230 12.29 3.42 6.97
C TYR A 230 13.02 3.36 5.63
N CYS A 231 12.29 3.02 4.56
CA CYS A 231 12.84 2.97 3.21
C CYS A 231 13.27 4.34 2.68
N GLU A 232 12.64 5.45 3.12
CA GLU A 232 13.04 6.83 2.79
C GLU A 232 14.26 7.29 3.59
N GLY A 233 14.65 6.56 4.65
CA GLY A 233 15.70 6.99 5.57
C GLY A 233 15.24 8.02 6.61
N LEU A 234 13.93 8.13 6.83
CA LEU A 234 13.34 8.95 7.90
C LEU A 234 13.36 8.19 9.24
N GLU A 235 13.11 8.91 10.34
CA GLU A 235 12.98 8.33 11.68
C GLU A 235 11.69 7.50 11.82
N ALA A 236 11.69 6.29 11.26
CA ALA A 236 10.55 5.37 11.26
C ALA A 236 10.04 5.10 12.68
N GLY A 237 8.71 5.24 12.88
CA GLY A 237 8.11 5.06 14.20
C GLY A 237 8.71 6.00 15.26
N TRP A 238 9.05 7.23 14.86
CA TRP A 238 9.70 8.24 15.71
C TRP A 238 11.08 7.83 16.22
N GLY A 239 11.84 7.09 15.40
CA GLY A 239 13.19 6.62 15.73
C GLY A 239 13.22 5.50 16.78
N ARG A 240 12.07 4.89 17.10
CA ARG A 240 11.94 3.85 18.12
C ARG A 240 11.92 2.42 17.56
N LEU A 241 11.86 2.27 16.23
CA LEU A 241 11.84 0.98 15.57
C LEU A 241 13.27 0.45 15.32
N ARG A 242 13.51 -0.80 15.71
CA ARG A 242 14.70 -1.55 15.30
C ARG A 242 14.40 -2.31 14.00
N GLU A 243 15.45 -2.78 13.31
CA GLU A 243 15.29 -3.56 12.07
C GLU A 243 14.43 -4.82 12.28
N GLU A 244 14.63 -5.52 13.40
CA GLU A 244 13.81 -6.69 13.77
C GLU A 244 12.34 -6.32 14.03
N ASP A 245 12.07 -5.13 14.56
CA ASP A 245 10.72 -4.65 14.80
C ASP A 245 10.04 -4.33 13.45
N MET A 246 10.79 -3.79 12.48
CA MET A 246 10.29 -3.59 11.12
C MET A 246 9.92 -4.91 10.46
N ALA A 247 10.79 -5.93 10.54
CA ALA A 247 10.51 -7.26 10.00
C ALA A 247 9.24 -7.88 10.60
N GLU A 248 9.02 -7.69 11.91
CA GLU A 248 7.79 -8.12 12.59
C GLU A 248 6.55 -7.36 12.07
N LEU A 249 6.66 -6.04 11.86
CA LEU A 249 5.54 -5.23 11.34
C LEU A 249 5.20 -5.54 9.89
N LEU A 250 6.16 -5.96 9.07
CA LEU A 250 5.89 -6.33 7.67
C LEU A 250 4.90 -7.50 7.56
N SER A 251 4.77 -8.36 8.57
CA SER A 251 3.76 -9.42 8.58
C SER A 251 2.33 -8.88 8.64
N LEU A 252 2.13 -7.60 8.98
CA LEU A 252 0.82 -6.96 8.96
C LEU A 252 0.43 -6.49 7.56
N LEU A 253 1.35 -6.37 6.60
CA LEU A 253 1.02 -5.83 5.27
C LEU A 253 0.19 -6.81 4.43
N GLU A 254 0.25 -8.10 4.76
CA GLU A 254 -0.57 -9.18 4.21
C GLU A 254 -1.19 -10.01 5.34
N PRO A 255 -2.09 -9.43 6.16
CA PRO A 255 -2.54 -10.03 7.41
C PRO A 255 -3.62 -11.11 7.27
#